data_AF-W7QLL6-F1
#
_entry.id   AF-W7QLL6-F1
#
_cell.length_a   1.000
_cell.length_b   1.000
_cell.length_c   1.000
_cell.angle_alpha   90.00
_cell.angle_beta   90.00
_cell.angle_gamma   90.00
#
_symmetry.space_group_name_H-M   'P 1'
#
loop_
_entity.id
_entity.type
_entity.pdbx_description
1 polymer ?
#
loop_
_entity_poly.entity_id
_entity_poly.type
_entity_poly.pdbx_seq_one_letter_code
_entity_poly.pdbx_strand_id
1 'polypeptide(L)'
;MILPSKLPRQQALDLLRKFSGRVYDPELCASFLKLCLEQAPDLGVIGEPVISLDSSKLRPGMILAQDLYSETGMLLLHEGKELTPALIDKLLHFEEVEEIRYSLLIKKPGSDG
;
A
#
# COMPACT_ATOMS: atom_id res chain seq x y z
N MET A 1 -8.19 -22.01 -10.62
CA MET A 1 -6.80 -21.52 -10.58
C MET A 1 -6.68 -20.68 -9.31
N ILE A 2 -5.84 -21.10 -8.37
CA ILE A 2 -5.65 -20.36 -7.10
C ILE A 2 -4.45 -19.44 -7.34
N LEU A 3 -4.69 -18.12 -7.32
CA LEU A 3 -3.61 -17.14 -7.35
C LEU A 3 -3.01 -17.02 -5.94
N PRO A 4 -1.69 -16.87 -5.82
CA PRO A 4 -1.05 -16.62 -4.53
C PRO A 4 -1.60 -15.32 -3.91
N SER A 5 -1.78 -15.32 -2.59
CA SER A 5 -2.42 -14.24 -1.82
C SER A 5 -1.63 -12.93 -1.80
N LYS A 6 -0.32 -12.96 -2.10
CA LYS A 6 0.54 -11.78 -2.23
C LYS A 6 1.42 -11.91 -3.47
N LEU A 7 1.37 -10.92 -4.36
CA LEU A 7 2.20 -10.81 -5.56
C LEU A 7 2.83 -9.41 -5.61
N PRO A 8 4.12 -9.29 -6.00
CA PRO A 8 4.72 -7.99 -6.22
C PRO A 8 3.97 -7.25 -7.33
N ARG A 9 3.78 -5.94 -7.16
CA ARG A 9 2.95 -5.08 -8.03
C ARG A 9 3.18 -5.33 -9.52
N GLN A 10 4.44 -5.37 -9.96
CA GLN A 10 4.78 -5.59 -11.35
C GLN A 10 4.24 -6.94 -11.87
N GLN A 11 4.39 -7.99 -11.05
CA GLN A 11 3.96 -9.34 -11.39
C GLN A 11 2.44 -9.48 -11.38
N ALA A 12 1.74 -8.72 -10.53
CA ALA A 12 0.28 -8.61 -10.54
C ALA A 12 -0.24 -7.89 -11.79
N LEU A 13 0.40 -6.79 -12.20
CA LEU A 13 0.07 -6.07 -13.45
C LEU A 13 0.32 -6.93 -14.68
N ASP A 14 1.41 -7.69 -14.71
CA ASP A 14 1.72 -8.62 -15.80
C ASP A 14 0.71 -9.76 -15.88
N LEU A 15 0.24 -10.28 -14.74
CA LEU A 15 -0.83 -11.28 -14.70
C LEU A 15 -2.16 -10.71 -15.20
N LEU A 16 -2.56 -9.51 -14.77
CA LEU A 16 -3.76 -8.84 -15.27
C LEU A 16 -3.71 -8.68 -16.80
N ARG A 17 -2.57 -8.26 -17.34
CA ARG A 17 -2.37 -8.20 -18.80
C ARG A 17 -2.45 -9.57 -19.46
N LYS A 18 -1.85 -10.62 -18.85
CA LYS A 18 -1.83 -11.99 -19.39
C LYS A 18 -3.21 -12.66 -19.42
N PHE A 19 -4.09 -12.30 -18.49
CA PHE A 19 -5.46 -12.85 -18.40
C PHE A 19 -6.53 -11.96 -19.04
N SER A 20 -6.15 -10.79 -19.53
CA SER A 20 -6.98 -9.91 -20.35
C SER A 20 -7.50 -10.65 -21.59
N GLY A 21 -8.79 -10.56 -21.86
CA GLY A 21 -9.45 -11.23 -22.98
C GLY A 21 -9.71 -12.73 -22.81
N ARG A 22 -9.34 -13.33 -21.66
CA ARG A 22 -9.71 -14.71 -21.30
C ARG A 22 -10.62 -14.77 -20.08
N VAL A 23 -10.20 -14.11 -19.01
CA VAL A 23 -10.90 -14.10 -17.71
C VAL A 23 -11.39 -12.69 -17.37
N TYR A 24 -10.66 -11.67 -17.82
CA TYR A 24 -11.00 -10.27 -17.61
C TYR A 24 -11.41 -9.62 -18.94
N ASP A 25 -12.33 -8.66 -18.85
CA ASP A 25 -12.68 -7.80 -19.97
C ASP A 25 -11.45 -6.98 -20.42
N PRO A 26 -11.10 -6.99 -21.71
CA PRO A 26 -9.90 -6.36 -22.20
C PRO A 26 -9.92 -4.83 -22.15
N GLU A 27 -11.08 -4.18 -22.31
CA GLU A 27 -11.20 -2.71 -22.20
C GLU A 27 -11.09 -2.26 -20.74
N LEU A 28 -11.68 -3.02 -19.82
CA LEU A 28 -11.58 -2.77 -18.39
C LEU A 28 -10.13 -2.96 -17.90
N CYS A 29 -9.46 -4.04 -18.30
CA CYS A 29 -8.06 -4.28 -17.96
C CYS A 29 -7.14 -3.20 -18.52
N ALA A 30 -7.33 -2.78 -19.77
CA ALA A 30 -6.52 -1.73 -20.37
C ALA A 30 -6.69 -0.39 -19.63
N SER A 31 -7.92 -0.02 -19.29
CA SER A 31 -8.23 1.20 -18.54
C SER A 31 -7.65 1.16 -17.12
N PHE A 32 -7.74 0.03 -16.44
CA PHE A 32 -7.19 -0.16 -15.11
C PHE A 32 -5.66 -0.14 -15.09
N LEU A 33 -5.01 -0.82 -16.05
CA LEU A 33 -3.56 -0.78 -16.22
C LEU A 33 -3.07 0.63 -16.52
N LYS A 34 -3.79 1.36 -17.39
CA LYS A 34 -3.49 2.75 -17.71
C LYS A 34 -3.59 3.65 -16.48
N LEU A 35 -4.64 3.50 -15.67
CA LEU A 35 -4.80 4.21 -14.41
C LEU A 35 -3.66 3.88 -13.41
N CYS A 36 -3.29 2.60 -13.30
CA CYS A 36 -2.18 2.18 -12.44
C CYS A 36 -0.81 2.65 -12.93
N LEU A 37 -0.61 2.83 -14.23
CA LEU A 37 0.69 3.22 -14.80
C LEU A 37 0.83 4.74 -14.92
N GLU A 38 -0.26 5.46 -15.19
CA GLU A 38 -0.25 6.91 -15.45
C GLU A 38 -0.65 7.75 -14.24
N GLN A 39 -1.56 7.26 -13.37
CA GLN A 39 -2.12 8.05 -12.28
C GLN A 39 -1.68 7.61 -10.88
N ALA A 40 -0.99 6.48 -10.74
CA ALA A 40 -0.67 5.95 -9.43
C ALA A 40 0.60 5.09 -9.40
N PRO A 41 1.80 5.69 -9.21
CA PRO A 41 2.97 4.92 -8.75
C PRO A 41 2.65 4.17 -7.44
N ASP A 42 1.89 4.82 -6.56
CA ASP A 42 1.38 4.31 -5.29
C ASP A 42 -0.12 4.64 -5.23
N LEU A 43 -1.01 3.65 -5.31
CA LEU A 43 -2.43 3.88 -5.04
C LEU A 43 -2.61 4.09 -3.53
N GLY A 44 -2.47 5.35 -3.08
CA GLY A 44 -3.24 5.87 -1.96
C GLY A 44 -4.30 6.80 -2.52
N VAL A 45 -5.50 6.63 -1.98
CA VAL A 45 -6.69 7.48 -2.01
C VAL A 45 -6.58 8.74 -2.88
N ILE A 46 -7.43 8.77 -3.90
CA ILE A 46 -7.75 9.92 -4.77
C ILE A 46 -7.84 11.19 -3.92
N GLY A 47 -6.86 12.08 -4.03
CA GLY A 47 -6.93 13.44 -3.48
C GLY A 47 -5.67 13.95 -2.78
N GLU A 48 -4.83 13.09 -2.21
CA GLU A 48 -3.66 13.53 -1.44
C GLU A 48 -2.38 12.77 -1.86
N PRO A 49 -1.24 13.45 -2.08
CA PRO A 49 0.02 12.78 -2.39
C PRO A 49 0.47 11.95 -1.18
N VAL A 50 0.25 10.64 -1.27
CA VAL A 50 0.76 9.67 -0.31
C VAL A 50 2.17 9.22 -0.70
N ILE A 51 2.96 8.82 0.27
CA ILE A 51 4.28 8.22 0.07
C ILE A 51 4.26 6.83 0.72
N SER A 52 4.57 5.80 -0.07
CA SER A 52 4.82 4.46 0.49
C SER A 52 6.19 4.43 1.15
N LEU A 53 6.21 4.18 2.46
CA LEU A 53 7.42 4.09 3.27
C LEU A 53 7.49 2.75 3.99
N ASP A 54 8.67 2.15 3.96
CA ASP A 54 9.00 1.02 4.82
C ASP A 54 9.02 1.49 6.29
N SER A 55 8.69 0.60 7.22
CA SER A 55 8.81 0.80 8.68
C SER A 55 10.11 1.49 9.12
N SER A 56 11.24 1.08 8.52
CA SER A 56 12.59 1.60 8.78
C SER A 56 12.78 3.06 8.38
N LYS A 57 11.94 3.60 7.49
CA LYS A 57 11.97 4.98 7.01
C LYS A 57 10.91 5.86 7.67
N LEU A 58 10.09 5.29 8.55
CA LEU A 58 9.09 6.05 9.30
C LEU A 58 9.76 7.04 10.24
N ARG A 59 9.15 8.22 10.36
CA ARG A 59 9.59 9.24 11.30
C ARG A 59 8.42 9.65 12.19
N PRO A 60 8.68 9.98 13.46
CA PRO A 60 7.68 10.58 14.31
C PRO A 60 7.05 11.82 13.66
N GLY A 61 5.72 11.98 13.79
CA GLY A 61 4.97 13.09 13.20
C GLY A 61 4.40 12.84 11.80
N MET A 62 4.66 11.66 11.21
CA MET A 62 4.03 11.22 9.96
C MET A 62 2.57 10.78 10.19
N ILE A 63 1.68 11.03 9.24
CA ILE A 63 0.25 10.66 9.36
C ILE A 63 -0.06 9.49 8.42
N LEU A 64 -0.73 8.44 8.91
CA LEU A 64 -1.20 7.35 8.04
C LEU A 64 -2.25 7.85 7.06
N ALA A 65 -2.08 7.51 5.79
CA ALA A 65 -3.01 7.83 4.72
C ALA A 65 -4.16 6.84 4.56
N GLN A 66 -4.04 5.65 5.15
CA GLN A 66 -5.10 4.63 5.19
C GLN A 66 -4.86 3.69 6.37
N ASP A 67 -5.83 2.82 6.64
CA ASP A 67 -5.70 1.74 7.62
C ASP A 67 -4.53 0.79 7.31
N LEU A 68 -3.80 0.43 8.36
CA LEU A 68 -2.75 -0.58 8.33
C LEU A 68 -3.27 -1.87 8.97
N TYR A 69 -3.15 -2.96 8.23
CA TYR A 69 -3.53 -4.30 8.69
C TYR A 69 -2.29 -5.17 8.87
N SER A 70 -2.30 -6.05 9.88
CA SER A 70 -1.30 -7.11 10.04
C SER A 70 -1.46 -8.18 8.96
N GLU A 71 -0.51 -9.12 8.87
CA GLU A 71 -0.67 -10.29 8.00
C GLU A 71 -1.90 -11.14 8.36
N THR A 72 -2.26 -11.16 9.64
CA THR A 72 -3.45 -11.85 10.15
C THR A 72 -4.76 -11.08 9.89
N GLY A 73 -4.71 -9.90 9.24
CA GLY A 73 -5.87 -9.08 8.92
C GLY A 73 -6.36 -8.20 10.07
N MET A 74 -5.59 -8.11 11.15
CA MET A 74 -5.95 -7.29 12.31
C MET A 74 -5.58 -5.83 12.04
N LEU A 75 -6.50 -4.90 12.32
CA LEU A 75 -6.23 -3.47 12.21
C LEU A 75 -5.19 -3.05 13.26
N LEU A 76 -4.00 -2.66 12.81
CA LEU A 76 -2.92 -2.19 13.67
C LEU A 76 -3.03 -0.68 13.92
N LEU A 77 -3.27 0.07 12.85
CA LEU A 77 -3.38 1.53 12.88
C LEU A 77 -4.51 1.98 11.98
N HIS A 78 -5.30 2.93 12.47
CA HIS A 78 -6.35 3.55 11.70
C HIS A 78 -5.80 4.68 10.82
N GLU A 79 -6.43 4.94 9.68
CA GLU A 79 -6.21 6.11 8.85
C GLU A 79 -6.23 7.41 9.68
N GLY A 80 -5.36 8.36 9.33
CA GLY A 80 -5.30 9.68 9.98
C GLY A 80 -4.55 9.69 11.31
N LYS A 81 -4.05 8.53 11.75
CA LYS A 81 -3.28 8.43 12.99
C LYS A 81 -1.85 8.93 12.80
N GLU A 82 -1.41 9.81 13.70
CA GLU A 82 -0.03 10.27 13.76
C GLU A 82 0.88 9.17 14.33
N LEU A 83 1.96 8.88 13.61
CA LEU A 83 3.01 7.98 14.02
C LEU A 83 3.84 8.63 15.12
N THR A 84 3.68 8.11 16.33
CA THR A 84 4.54 8.46 17.47
C THR A 84 5.76 7.53 17.53
N PRO A 85 6.86 7.93 18.18
CA PRO A 85 8.04 7.08 18.31
C PRO A 85 7.70 5.70 18.89
N ALA A 86 6.85 5.67 19.92
CA ALA A 86 6.40 4.44 20.56
C ALA A 86 5.55 3.54 19.65
N LEU A 87 4.83 4.09 18.66
CA LEU A 87 4.11 3.29 17.66
C LEU A 87 5.07 2.71 16.62
N ILE A 88 6.07 3.48 16.20
CA ILE A 88 7.10 3.03 15.26
C ILE A 88 7.92 1.89 15.86
N ASP A 89 8.35 2.02 17.12
CA ASP A 89 9.06 0.95 17.83
C ASP A 89 8.24 -0.33 17.94
N LYS A 90 6.92 -0.20 18.20
CA LYS A 90 6.02 -1.36 18.21
C LYS A 90 5.92 -2.00 16.83
N LEU A 91 5.76 -1.21 15.77
CA LEU A 91 5.70 -1.73 14.40
C LEU A 91 6.98 -2.49 14.03
N LEU A 92 8.15 -1.93 14.35
CA LEU A 92 9.44 -2.59 14.13
C LEU A 92 9.55 -3.91 14.90
N HIS A 93 9.08 -3.94 16.15
CA HIS A 93 9.04 -5.18 16.93
C HIS A 93 8.09 -6.22 16.32
N PHE A 94 6.92 -5.80 15.83
CA PHE A 94 6.00 -6.70 15.13
C PHE A 94 6.61 -7.27 13.85
N GLU A 95 7.33 -6.47 13.07
CA GLU A 95 8.04 -6.96 11.88
C GLU A 95 9.11 -7.99 12.21
N GLU A 96 9.87 -7.77 13.28
CA GLU A 96 10.91 -8.69 13.72
C GLU A 96 10.33 -10.01 14.21
N VAL A 97 9.18 -9.96 14.91
CA VAL A 97 8.48 -11.15 15.41
C VAL A 97 7.76 -11.92 14.30
N GLU A 98 7.15 -11.23 13.34
CA GLU A 98 6.41 -11.84 12.23
C GLU A 98 7.30 -12.16 11.02
N GLU A 99 8.58 -11.76 11.02
CA GLU A 99 9.52 -11.82 9.87
C GLU A 99 8.95 -11.20 8.57
N ILE A 100 8.09 -10.18 8.71
CA ILE A 100 7.49 -9.46 7.59
C ILE A 100 7.95 -8.01 7.55
N ARG A 101 7.79 -7.38 6.38
CA ARG A 101 7.97 -5.94 6.21
C ARG A 101 6.65 -5.28 5.90
N TYR A 102 6.24 -4.33 6.73
CA TYR A 102 5.11 -3.45 6.50
C TYR A 102 5.54 -2.30 5.59
N SER A 103 4.74 -2.06 4.55
CA SER A 103 4.79 -0.84 3.75
C SER A 103 3.61 0.02 4.14
N LEU A 104 3.87 1.18 4.74
CA LEU A 104 2.85 2.11 5.19
C LEU A 104 2.70 3.26 4.20
N LEU A 105 1.46 3.66 3.95
CA LEU A 105 1.16 4.84 3.16
C LEU A 105 1.04 6.04 4.09
N ILE A 106 1.92 7.02 3.90
CA ILE A 106 2.01 8.23 4.72
C ILE A 106 1.52 9.42 3.92
N LYS A 107 0.66 10.24 4.52
CA LYS A 107 0.27 11.54 3.94
C LYS A 107 1.49 12.45 3.93
N LYS A 108 1.85 12.98 2.75
CA LYS A 108 2.94 13.96 2.67
C LYS A 108 2.51 15.23 3.42
N PRO A 109 3.28 15.72 4.42
CA PRO A 109 2.99 17.00 5.04
C PRO A 109 3.30 18.10 4.01
N GLY A 110 2.27 18.59 3.32
CA GLY A 110 2.42 19.67 2.34
C GLY A 110 1.46 19.65 1.16
N SER A 111 0.16 19.48 1.39
CA SER A 111 -0.87 19.85 0.41
C SER A 111 -2.09 20.45 1.10
N ASP A 112 -1.86 21.39 2.03
CA ASP A 112 -2.85 22.41 2.35
C ASP A 112 -2.28 23.72 1.80
N GLY A 113 -2.87 24.18 0.70
CA GLY A 113 -2.46 25.33 -0.09
C GLY A 113 -3.52 25.66 -1.13
#